data_AF-X1HFA5-F1
#
_entry.id   AF-X1HFA5-F1
#
_cell.length_a   1.000
_cell.length_b   1.000
_cell.length_c   1.000
_cell.angle_alpha   90.00
_cell.angle_beta   90.00
_cell.angle_gamma   90.00
#
_symmetry.space_group_name_H-M   'P 1'
#
loop_
_entity.id
_entity.type
_entity.pdbx_description
1 polymer ?
#
loop_
_entity_poly.entity_id
_entity_poly.type
_entity_poly.pdbx_seq_one_letter_code
_entity_poly.pdbx_strand_id
1 'polypeptide(L)' 'MKEFLTDYRQDELKDCINKAYENKFDTEIIAPLSKKMGAYFLELYHGPTLAFKDM' A
#
# COMPACT_ATOMS: atom_id res chain seq x y z
N MET A 1 4.64 11.32 2.10
CA MET A 1 4.75 11.23 3.58
C MET A 1 5.80 12.17 4.14
N LYS A 2 7.02 12.25 3.59
CA LYS A 2 8.06 13.19 4.06
C LYS A 2 7.59 14.66 4.16
N GLU A 3 6.81 15.13 3.20
CA GLU A 3 6.25 16.51 3.21
C GLU A 3 5.17 16.75 4.27
N PHE A 4 4.56 15.69 4.81
CA PHE A 4 3.51 15.77 5.85
C PHE A 4 4.03 15.36 7.23
N LEU A 5 5.16 14.66 7.29
CA LEU A 5 5.78 14.10 8.50
C LEU A 5 7.22 14.60 8.57
N THR A 6 7.36 15.92 8.75
CA THR A 6 8.66 16.60 8.77
C THR A 6 9.49 16.29 10.02
N ASP A 7 8.84 15.76 11.06
CA ASP A 7 9.46 15.48 12.36
C ASP A 7 10.12 14.08 12.41
N TYR A 8 9.95 13.27 11.36
CA TYR A 8 10.52 11.93 11.27
C TYR A 8 11.75 11.89 10.38
N ARG A 9 12.75 11.10 10.77
CA ARG A 9 13.91 10.88 9.92
C ARG A 9 13.54 9.99 8.74
N GLN A 10 14.23 10.17 7.62
CA GLN A 10 13.90 9.50 6.36
C GLN A 10 14.08 7.95 6.43
N ASP A 11 14.98 7.47 7.26
CA ASP A 11 15.18 6.05 7.59
C ASP A 11 14.02 5.49 8.41
N GLU A 12 13.55 6.23 9.41
CA GLU A 12 12.39 5.83 10.24
C GLU A 12 11.11 5.72 9.40
N LEU A 13 10.88 6.68 8.50
CA LEU A 13 9.75 6.63 7.57
C LEU A 13 9.83 5.40 6.66
N LYS A 14 11.00 5.12 6.09
CA LYS A 14 11.19 3.95 5.20
C LYS A 14 10.97 2.64 5.94
N ASP A 15 11.53 2.50 7.14
CA ASP A 15 11.37 1.30 7.97
C ASP A 15 9.91 1.08 8.36
N CYS A 16 9.19 2.15 8.73
CA CYS A 16 7.77 2.07 9.07
C CYS A 16 6.90 1.69 7.87
N ILE A 17 7.16 2.26 6.69
CA ILE A 17 6.49 1.89 5.42
C ILE A 17 6.72 0.41 5.12
N ASN A 18 7.99 -0.03 5.17
CA ASN A 18 8.32 -1.41 4.87
C ASN A 18 7.58 -2.34 5.84
N LYS A 19 7.63 -2.09 7.15
CA LYS A 19 6.88 -2.89 8.14
C LYS A 19 5.36 -2.89 7.96
N ALA A 20 4.80 -1.82 7.40
CA ALA A 20 3.36 -1.72 7.15
C ALA A 20 2.93 -2.60 5.96
N TYR A 21 3.71 -2.62 4.88
CA TYR A 21 3.32 -3.27 3.61
C TYR A 21 4.09 -4.56 3.28
N GLU A 22 5.22 -4.84 3.91
CA GLU A 22 6.05 -6.03 3.66
C GLU A 22 5.34 -7.29 4.16
N ASN A 23 5.16 -8.28 3.27
CA ASN A 23 4.60 -9.60 3.54
C ASN A 23 3.18 -9.63 4.13
N LYS A 24 2.42 -8.54 4.04
CA LYS A 24 1.00 -8.50 4.46
C LYS A 24 0.01 -8.54 3.30
N PHE A 25 0.49 -8.39 2.07
CA PHE A 25 -0.34 -8.35 0.87
C PHE A 25 -0.07 -9.56 -0.01
N ASP A 26 -1.13 -10.13 -0.57
CA ASP A 26 -1.08 -11.35 -1.38
C ASP A 26 -0.42 -11.16 -2.78
N THR A 27 -0.01 -9.92 -3.09
CA THR A 27 0.59 -9.52 -4.36
C THR A 27 1.84 -8.67 -4.10
N GLU A 28 2.91 -8.91 -4.87
CA GLU A 28 4.11 -8.05 -4.85
C GLU A 28 3.79 -6.59 -5.22
N ILE A 29 2.72 -6.40 -6.00
CA ILE A 29 2.19 -5.10 -6.37
C ILE A 29 1.02 -4.82 -5.42
N ILE A 30 1.29 -4.20 -4.27
CA ILE A 30 0.34 -3.91 -3.15
C ILE A 30 -1.05 -3.46 -3.63
N ALA A 31 -1.10 -2.58 -4.64
CA ALA A 31 -2.33 -2.08 -5.24
C ALA A 31 -2.27 -2.18 -6.78
N PRO A 32 -2.61 -3.34 -7.38
CA PRO A 32 -2.55 -3.52 -8.81
C PRO A 32 -3.70 -2.78 -9.52
N LEU A 33 -3.41 -2.30 -10.73
CA LEU A 33 -4.40 -1.70 -11.63
C LEU A 33 -4.87 -2.77 -12.63
N SER A 34 -6.16 -3.08 -12.59
CA SER A 34 -6.80 -4.12 -13.39
C SER A 34 -7.74 -3.49 -14.40
N LYS A 35 -7.55 -3.75 -15.69
CA LYS A 35 -8.43 -3.22 -16.74
C LYS A 35 -9.52 -4.24 -17.06
N LYS A 36 -10.79 -3.89 -16.81
CA LYS A 36 -11.96 -4.72 -17.15
C LYS A 36 -13.06 -3.88 -17.77
N MET A 37 -13.72 -4.42 -18.79
CA MET A 37 -14.87 -3.78 -19.46
C MET A 37 -14.61 -2.32 -19.90
N GLY A 38 -13.38 -2.01 -20.31
CA GLY A 38 -12.98 -0.66 -20.72
C GLY A 38 -12.66 0.31 -19.57
N ALA A 39 -12.79 -0.09 -18.32
CA ALA A 39 -12.46 0.70 -17.13
C ALA A 39 -11.23 0.15 -16.39
N TYR A 40 -10.60 1.01 -15.58
CA TYR A 40 -9.49 0.64 -14.71
C TYR A 40 -9.97 0.54 -13.27
N PHE A 41 -9.64 -0.57 -12.61
CA PHE A 41 -9.95 -0.85 -11.23
C PHE A 41 -8.65 -0.89 -10.44
N LEU A 42 -8.57 -0.07 -9.39
CA LEU A 42 -7.47 -0.13 -8.43
C LEU A 42 -7.85 -1.13 -7.34
N GLU A 43 -7.16 -2.25 -7.27
CA GLU A 43 -7.47 -3.33 -6.34
C GLU A 43 -6.79 -3.04 -4.99
N LEU A 44 -7.56 -2.56 -4.01
CA LEU A 44 -7.08 -2.23 -2.66
C LEU A 44 -7.42 -3.31 -1.62
N TYR A 45 -7.84 -4.49 -2.05
CA TYR A 45 -8.36 -5.57 -1.19
C TYR A 45 -7.38 -6.73 -1.02
N HIS A 46 -6.11 -6.57 -1.41
CA HIS A 46 -5.11 -7.63 -1.29
C HIS A 46 -4.47 -7.73 0.10
N GLY A 47 -4.99 -6.98 1.07
CA GLY A 47 -4.56 -7.01 2.46
C GLY A 47 -5.23 -8.13 3.28
N PRO A 48 -4.81 -8.33 4.53
CA PRO A 48 -5.22 -9.47 5.37
C PRO A 48 -6.73 -9.49 5.71
N THR A 49 -7.43 -8.36 5.62
CA THR A 49 -8.88 -8.27 5.88
C THR A 49 -9.71 -8.21 4.59
N LEU A 50 -9.07 -8.33 3.42
CA LEU A 50 -9.69 -8.25 2.09
C LEU A 50 -10.46 -6.94 1.87
N ALA A 51 -10.04 -5.86 2.51
CA ALA A 51 -10.70 -4.56 2.45
C ALA A 51 -9.71 -3.41 2.25
N PHE A 52 -10.19 -2.31 1.67
CA PHE A 52 -9.37 -1.11 1.40
C PHE A 52 -8.72 -0.48 2.64
N LYS A 53 -9.20 -0.83 3.85
CA LYS A 53 -8.72 -0.29 5.13
C LYS A 53 -7.39 -0.86 5.58
N ASP A 54 -6.89 -1.88 4.88
CA ASP A 54 -5.56 -2.44 5.12
C ASP A 54 -4.44 -1.57 4.51
N MET A 55 -4.80 -0.58 3.70
CA MET A 55 -3.90 0.41 3.11
C MET A 55 -3.40 1.44 4.10
#